data_AF-A0A3D0SNF2-F1
#
_entry.id   AF-A0A3D0SNF2-F1
#
_cell.length_a   1.000
_cell.length_b   1.000
_cell.length_c   1.000
_cell.angle_alpha   90.00
_cell.angle_beta   90.00
_cell.angle_gamma   90.00
#
_symmetry.space_group_name_H-M   'P 1'
#
loop_
_entity.id
_entity.type
_entity.pdbx_description
1 polymer ?
#
loop_
_entity_poly.entity_id
_entity_poly.type
_entity_poly.pdbx_seq_one_letter_code
_entity_poly.pdbx_strand_id
1 'polypeptide(L)'
;AGHWKKQTGETVTIQQSHGGASKQARAVIDGLEADVVTLALAYDIDAIAGKARLIPQDWQSRLPYNSSPYTSTIVFLVRKGNPKGIKDWDDLVKPGVSVITPNPKTS
;
A
#
# COMPACT_ATOMS: atom_id res chain seq x y z
N ALA A 1 11.38 -2.87 16.99
CA ALA A 1 11.96 -3.98 17.79
C ALA A 1 12.21 -3.61 19.27
N GLY A 2 12.79 -2.44 19.58
CA GLY A 2 13.18 -2.09 20.96
C GLY A 2 12.04 -2.14 22.00
N HIS A 3 10.83 -1.71 21.63
CA HIS A 3 9.65 -1.81 22.49
C HIS A 3 9.33 -3.25 22.89
N TRP A 4 9.31 -4.19 21.94
CA TRP A 4 9.03 -5.61 22.20
C TRP A 4 10.09 -6.25 23.10
N LYS A 5 11.38 -6.06 22.78
CA LYS A 5 12.49 -6.58 23.59
C LYS A 5 12.43 -6.13 25.04
N LYS A 6 12.04 -4.87 25.28
CA LYS A 6 11.91 -4.32 26.64
C LYS A 6 10.74 -4.96 27.40
N GLN A 7 9.65 -5.30 26.72
CA GLN A 7 8.46 -5.86 27.35
C GLN A 7 8.54 -7.37 27.58
N THR A 8 9.05 -8.12 26.59
CA THR A 8 9.00 -9.60 26.60
C THR A 8 10.36 -10.24 26.80
N GLY A 9 11.46 -9.50 26.62
CA GLY A 9 12.80 -10.06 26.57
C GLY A 9 13.13 -10.77 25.25
N GLU A 10 12.20 -10.84 24.29
CA GLU A 10 12.41 -11.50 23.00
C GLU A 10 13.03 -10.55 21.96
N THR A 11 13.92 -11.09 21.14
CA THR A 11 14.46 -10.35 19.99
C THR A 11 13.65 -10.69 18.75
N VAL A 12 13.07 -9.65 18.11
CA VAL A 12 12.37 -9.78 16.83
C VAL A 12 13.13 -9.00 15.77
N THR A 13 13.36 -9.65 14.63
CA THR A 13 13.90 -9.03 13.41
C THR A 13 12.77 -8.81 12.42
N ILE A 14 12.73 -7.64 11.79
CA ILE A 14 11.73 -7.30 10.77
C ILE A 14 12.44 -7.26 9.42
N GLN A 15 11.97 -8.08 8.48
CA GLN A 15 12.40 -8.05 7.08
C GLN A 15 11.31 -7.39 6.24
N GLN A 16 11.70 -6.50 5.33
CA GLN A 16 10.74 -5.71 4.55
C GLN A 16 10.87 -5.98 3.05
N SER A 17 9.72 -6.07 2.37
CA SER A 17 9.61 -6.14 0.91
C SER A 17 8.71 -5.01 0.43
N HIS A 18 9.16 -4.23 -0.55
CA HIS A 18 8.44 -3.08 -1.08
C HIS A 18 8.23 -3.18 -2.58
N GLY A 19 7.03 -2.81 -3.04
CA GLY A 19 6.63 -2.79 -4.45
C GLY A 19 5.17 -2.35 -4.58
N GLY A 20 4.65 -2.32 -5.81
CA GLY A 20 3.22 -2.05 -6.02
C GLY A 20 2.33 -3.08 -5.30
N ALA A 21 1.21 -2.64 -4.74
CA ALA A 21 0.43 -3.41 -3.78
C ALA A 21 -0.12 -4.69 -4.40
N SER A 22 -0.72 -4.62 -5.59
CA SER A 22 -1.17 -5.80 -6.31
C SER A 22 -0.04 -6.76 -6.72
N LYS A 23 1.18 -6.25 -6.97
CA LYS A 23 2.34 -7.11 -7.23
C LYS A 23 2.79 -7.85 -5.95
N GLN A 24 2.83 -7.17 -4.81
CA GLN A 24 3.17 -7.78 -3.53
C GLN A 24 2.10 -8.80 -3.09
N ALA A 25 0.82 -8.50 -3.28
CA ALA A 25 -0.27 -9.46 -3.03
C ALA A 25 -0.12 -10.73 -3.87
N ARG A 26 0.18 -10.59 -5.18
CA ARG A 26 0.48 -11.74 -6.05
C ARG A 26 1.67 -12.54 -5.54
N ALA A 27 2.77 -11.88 -5.14
CA ALA A 27 3.94 -12.59 -4.61
C ALA A 27 3.58 -13.45 -3.39
N VAL A 28 2.75 -12.95 -2.47
CA VAL A 28 2.27 -13.72 -1.31
C VAL A 28 1.36 -14.89 -1.74
N ILE A 29 0.43 -14.64 -2.67
CA ILE A 29 -0.42 -15.70 -3.24
C ILE A 29 0.42 -16.81 -3.89
N ASP A 30 1.51 -16.44 -4.56
CA ASP A 30 2.39 -17.35 -5.29
C ASP A 30 3.46 -18.01 -4.38
N GLY A 31 3.44 -17.75 -3.07
CA GLY A 31 4.26 -18.48 -2.08
C GLY A 31 5.33 -17.66 -1.36
N LEU A 32 5.37 -16.34 -1.52
CA LEU A 32 6.20 -15.50 -0.64
C LEU A 32 5.63 -15.53 0.79
N GLU A 33 6.37 -16.11 1.72
CA GLU A 33 5.96 -16.25 3.12
C GLU A 33 6.04 -14.92 3.86
N ALA A 34 4.90 -14.23 3.97
CA ALA A 34 4.76 -13.00 4.75
C ALA A 34 3.95 -13.25 6.02
N ASP A 35 4.53 -12.92 7.19
CA ASP A 35 3.80 -12.96 8.46
C ASP A 35 2.73 -11.86 8.57
N VAL A 36 3.02 -10.71 7.96
CA VAL A 36 2.13 -9.54 7.92
C VAL A 36 2.16 -8.90 6.53
N VAL A 37 1.00 -8.42 6.07
CA VAL A 37 0.89 -7.62 4.84
C VAL A 37 0.36 -6.22 5.17
N THR A 38 1.01 -5.19 4.66
CA THR A 38 0.64 -3.78 4.82
C THR A 38 0.50 -3.14 3.44
N LEU A 39 -0.65 -3.39 2.80
CA LEU A 39 -0.90 -3.05 1.40
C LEU A 39 -1.67 -1.73 1.26
N ALA A 40 -1.73 -1.20 0.03
CA ALA A 40 -2.28 0.12 -0.24
C ALA A 40 -3.81 0.20 -0.13
N LEU A 41 -4.53 -0.89 -0.40
CA LEU A 41 -5.99 -0.92 -0.45
C LEU A 41 -6.56 -2.31 -0.14
N ALA A 42 -7.78 -2.34 0.40
CA ALA A 42 -8.42 -3.55 0.92
C ALA A 42 -8.54 -4.68 -0.10
N TYR A 43 -8.79 -4.34 -1.37
CA TYR A 43 -8.95 -5.31 -2.45
C TYR A 43 -7.74 -6.24 -2.65
N ASP A 44 -6.51 -5.75 -2.44
CA ASP A 44 -5.32 -6.60 -2.56
C ASP A 44 -5.23 -7.62 -1.42
N ILE A 45 -5.74 -7.28 -0.23
CA ILE A 45 -5.82 -8.18 0.92
C ILE A 45 -6.97 -9.19 0.71
N ASP A 46 -8.12 -8.74 0.21
CA ASP A 46 -9.22 -9.63 -0.21
C ASP A 46 -8.76 -10.65 -1.25
N ALA A 47 -7.88 -10.26 -2.18
CA ALA A 47 -7.33 -11.18 -3.16
C ALA A 47 -6.50 -12.30 -2.52
N ILE A 48 -5.72 -12.01 -1.47
CA ILE A 48 -4.97 -13.02 -0.71
C ILE A 48 -5.96 -13.94 0.02
N ALA A 49 -6.96 -13.37 0.71
CA ALA A 49 -7.99 -14.13 1.41
C ALA A 49 -8.75 -15.08 0.47
N GLY A 50 -9.24 -14.56 -0.66
CA GLY A 50 -10.08 -15.30 -1.60
C GLY A 50 -9.32 -16.35 -2.42
N LYS A 51 -8.09 -16.04 -2.88
CA LYS A 51 -7.36 -16.92 -3.81
C LYS A 51 -6.46 -17.91 -3.11
N ALA A 52 -5.70 -17.47 -2.10
CA ALA A 52 -4.73 -18.30 -1.41
C ALA A 52 -5.24 -18.82 -0.06
N ARG A 53 -6.30 -18.20 0.49
CA ARG A 53 -6.90 -18.56 1.79
C ARG A 53 -5.90 -18.54 2.96
N LEU A 54 -4.85 -17.71 2.83
CA LEU A 54 -3.81 -17.54 3.84
C LEU A 54 -4.25 -16.66 5.01
N ILE A 55 -5.33 -15.89 4.82
CA ILE A 55 -5.95 -15.05 5.84
C ILE A 55 -7.47 -15.26 5.86
N PRO A 56 -8.14 -15.04 7.01
CA PRO A 56 -9.59 -15.16 7.12
C PRO A 56 -10.34 -14.20 6.17
N GLN A 57 -11.54 -14.60 5.71
CA GLN A 57 -12.37 -13.75 4.85
C GLN A 57 -12.84 -12.48 5.55
N ASP A 58 -12.98 -12.51 6.87
CA ASP A 58 -13.38 -11.40 7.72
C ASP A 58 -12.18 -10.58 8.24
N TRP A 59 -11.01 -10.64 7.59
CA TRP A 59 -9.79 -9.98 8.04
C TRP A 59 -9.99 -8.47 8.35
N GLN A 60 -10.84 -7.79 7.57
CA GLN A 60 -11.02 -6.34 7.65
C GLN A 60 -11.67 -5.89 8.97
N SER A 61 -12.43 -6.77 9.64
CA SER A 61 -13.10 -6.46 10.92
C SER A 61 -12.23 -6.79 12.14
N ARG A 62 -11.10 -7.48 11.95
CA ARG A 62 -10.24 -7.96 13.05
C ARG A 62 -9.52 -6.84 13.79
N LEU A 63 -9.35 -5.67 13.16
CA LEU A 63 -8.75 -4.48 13.77
C LEU A 63 -9.66 -3.26 13.56
N PRO A 64 -9.57 -2.24 14.44
CA PRO A 64 -10.34 -1.01 14.30
C PRO A 64 -10.14 -0.32 12.95
N TYR A 65 -11.12 0.50 12.57
CA TYR A 65 -11.05 1.37 11.39
C TYR A 65 -10.82 0.60 10.09
N ASN A 66 -11.53 -0.52 9.89
CA ASN A 66 -11.40 -1.39 8.72
C ASN A 66 -9.95 -1.87 8.52
N SER A 67 -9.27 -2.23 9.61
CA SER A 67 -7.85 -2.60 9.63
C SER A 67 -6.93 -1.55 8.99
N SER A 68 -7.31 -0.28 9.02
CA SER A 68 -6.56 0.85 8.45
C SER A 68 -6.11 1.80 9.56
N PRO A 69 -4.91 1.60 10.14
CA PRO A 69 -4.44 2.41 11.28
C PRO A 69 -4.10 3.86 10.93
N TYR A 70 -4.04 4.20 9.64
CA TYR A 70 -3.86 5.55 9.12
C TYR A 70 -4.59 5.70 7.78
N THR A 71 -4.76 6.95 7.33
CA THR A 71 -5.27 7.29 6.00
C THR A 71 -4.30 8.23 5.28
N SER A 72 -4.47 8.37 3.97
CA SER A 72 -3.72 9.30 3.14
C SER A 72 -4.64 9.93 2.10
N THR A 73 -4.10 10.77 1.23
CA THR A 73 -4.84 11.36 0.12
C THR A 73 -3.93 11.54 -1.10
N ILE A 74 -4.54 11.76 -2.26
CA ILE A 74 -3.83 11.99 -3.52
C ILE A 74 -3.66 13.50 -3.71
N VAL A 75 -2.41 13.93 -3.96
CA VAL A 75 -2.04 15.33 -4.22
C VAL A 75 -1.13 15.42 -5.43
N PHE A 76 -0.99 16.62 -5.99
CA PHE A 76 -0.02 16.87 -7.05
C PHE A 76 1.32 17.33 -6.47
N LEU A 77 2.38 16.66 -6.88
CA LEU A 77 3.74 17.15 -6.70
C LEU A 77 4.22 17.79 -8.00
N VAL A 78 4.56 19.08 -7.95
CA VAL A 78 5.04 19.85 -9.11
C VAL A 78 6.48 20.29 -8.92
N ARG A 79 7.17 20.60 -10.03
CA ARG A 79 8.51 21.19 -9.98
C ARG A 79 8.46 22.59 -9.34
N LYS A 80 9.59 23.00 -8.75
CA LYS A 80 9.76 24.31 -8.11
C LYS A 80 9.24 25.44 -9.01
N GLY A 81 8.48 26.36 -8.42
CA GLY A 81 7.87 27.50 -9.11
C GLY A 81 6.59 27.18 -9.89
N ASN A 82 6.16 25.91 -9.95
CA ASN A 82 4.97 25.48 -10.68
C ASN A 82 4.90 26.04 -12.11
N PRO A 83 5.87 25.72 -12.99
CA PRO A 83 6.01 26.37 -14.30
C PRO A 83 4.85 26.10 -15.27
N LYS A 84 4.01 25.11 -14.97
CA LYS A 84 2.80 24.77 -15.74
C LYS A 84 1.52 25.29 -15.10
N GLY A 85 1.62 25.98 -13.97
CA GLY A 85 0.47 26.57 -13.28
C GLY A 85 -0.58 25.56 -12.82
N ILE A 86 -0.18 24.31 -12.51
CA ILE A 86 -1.10 23.23 -12.10
C ILE A 86 -1.67 23.56 -10.72
N LYS A 87 -2.99 23.58 -10.62
CA LYS A 87 -3.74 23.84 -9.39
C LYS A 87 -4.83 22.81 -9.16
N ASP A 88 -5.40 22.26 -10.22
CA ASP A 88 -6.52 21.31 -10.12
C ASP A 88 -6.50 20.25 -11.23
N TRP A 89 -7.42 19.28 -11.15
CA TRP A 89 -7.52 18.14 -12.05
C TRP A 89 -7.66 18.53 -13.53
N ASP A 90 -8.40 19.61 -13.81
CA ASP A 90 -8.59 20.12 -15.18
C ASP A 90 -7.28 20.60 -15.83
N ASP A 91 -6.25 20.93 -15.02
CA ASP A 91 -4.96 21.32 -15.56
C ASP A 91 -4.16 20.14 -16.12
N LEU A 92 -4.46 18.91 -15.67
CA LEU A 92 -3.70 17.71 -16.05
C LEU A 92 -3.90 17.31 -17.51
N VAL A 93 -5.02 17.71 -18.13
CA VAL A 93 -5.38 17.37 -19.51
C VAL A 93 -4.94 18.45 -20.52
N LYS A 94 -4.35 19.55 -20.05
CA LYS A 94 -3.95 20.66 -20.92
C LYS A 94 -2.82 20.24 -21.88
N PRO A 95 -2.82 20.76 -23.12
CA PRO A 95 -1.72 20.53 -24.06
C PRO A 95 -0.36 20.92 -23.46
N GLY A 96 0.64 20.06 -23.62
CA GLY A 96 2.00 20.31 -23.14
C GLY A 96 2.20 20.09 -21.63
N VAL A 97 1.22 19.49 -20.93
CA VAL A 97 1.37 18.89 -19.60
C VAL A 97 1.65 17.39 -19.77
N SER A 98 2.66 16.89 -19.06
CA SER A 98 2.99 15.46 -19.03
C SER A 98 2.81 14.95 -17.60
N VAL A 99 1.92 13.97 -17.44
CA VAL A 99 1.54 13.41 -16.14
C VAL A 99 2.30 12.10 -15.92
N ILE A 100 2.84 11.95 -14.72
CA ILE A 100 3.50 10.71 -14.28
C ILE A 100 2.59 10.05 -13.26
N THR A 101 2.12 8.85 -13.57
CA THR A 101 1.27 8.03 -12.70
C THR A 101 1.71 6.56 -12.79
N PRO A 102 1.65 5.78 -11.71
CA PRO A 102 2.02 4.38 -11.74
C PRO A 102 1.05 3.52 -12.57
N ASN A 103 1.44 2.28 -12.85
CA ASN A 103 0.62 1.34 -13.62
C ASN A 103 -0.45 0.65 -12.74
N PRO A 104 -1.75 0.88 -12.99
CA PRO A 104 -2.85 0.34 -12.16
C PRO A 104 -2.96 -1.19 -12.15
N LYS A 105 -2.25 -1.91 -13.04
CA LYS A 105 -2.21 -3.40 -13.02
C LYS A 105 -1.27 -3.98 -11.96
N THR A 106 -0.42 -3.14 -11.40
CA THR A 106 0.67 -3.55 -10.51
C THR A 106 0.76 -2.74 -9.23
N SER A 107 0.29 -1.48 -9.26
CA SER A 107 0.37 -0.52 -8.17
C SER A 107 -0.75 -0.67 -7.17
#